data_AF-A0A8H3AKL9-F1
#
_entry.id   AF-A0A8H3AKL9-F1
#
_cell.length_a   1.000
_cell.length_b   1.000
_cell.length_c   1.000
_cell.angle_alpha   90.00
_cell.angle_beta   90.00
_cell.angle_gamma   90.00
#
_symmetry.space_group_name_H-M   'P 1'
#
loop_
_entity.id
_entity.type
_entity.pdbx_description
1 polymer ?
#
loop_
_entity_poly.entity_id
_entity_poly.type
_entity_poly.pdbx_seq_one_letter_code
_entity_poly.pdbx_strand_id
1 'polypeptide(L)'
;MGRVLLKASYAVIILGDSGVGKTSLMNQYVNKRFSNQYKATIGADFLTKEVMVDDRLVTMQLWDTAGQERFQSLGVAFYRGADCCVLVYDVNSAKSFETLDSWRDEFLIQASPRDPETFPFVVLGNKIDVEENKRQVSQKRAMTWCQSKGNIPYFETSAKEAINVEQAFQTIAKNALAQEEEIELYVAQGTTSRLDD
;
A
#
# COMPACT_ATOMS: atom_id res chain seq x y z
N MET A 1 -6.89 -28.09 20.96
CA MET A 1 -6.89 -26.70 20.47
C MET A 1 -5.48 -26.33 20.07
N GLY A 2 -5.17 -26.32 18.77
CA GLY A 2 -3.90 -25.77 18.29
C GLY A 2 -3.92 -24.26 18.49
N ARG A 3 -2.87 -23.69 19.08
CA ARG A 3 -2.70 -22.24 19.11
C ARG A 3 -2.51 -21.77 17.67
N VAL A 4 -3.42 -20.94 17.17
CA VAL A 4 -3.20 -20.18 15.95
C VAL A 4 -2.09 -19.17 16.26
N LEU A 5 -0.97 -19.24 15.53
CA LEU A 5 0.12 -18.30 15.65
C LEU A 5 -0.25 -17.07 14.83
N LEU A 6 -0.60 -15.96 15.50
CA LEU A 6 -0.81 -14.67 14.86
C LEU A 6 0.44 -14.29 14.05
N LYS A 7 0.25 -13.92 12.78
CA LYS A 7 1.33 -13.45 11.93
C LYS A 7 1.92 -12.18 12.53
N ALA A 8 3.22 -12.20 12.83
CA ALA A 8 3.90 -11.03 13.38
C ALA A 8 4.35 -10.03 12.29
N SER A 9 4.21 -10.37 11.01
CA SER A 9 4.78 -9.59 9.91
C SER A 9 3.82 -9.43 8.74
N TYR A 10 3.63 -8.19 8.28
CA TYR A 10 2.68 -7.85 7.23
C TYR A 10 3.37 -7.25 6.02
N ALA A 11 3.22 -7.89 4.86
CA ALA A 11 3.80 -7.47 3.59
C ALA A 11 2.94 -6.38 2.95
N VAL A 12 3.55 -5.22 2.72
CA VAL A 12 2.92 -4.05 2.09
C VAL A 12 3.65 -3.73 0.80
N ILE A 13 2.92 -3.72 -0.31
CA ILE A 13 3.49 -3.41 -1.63
C ILE A 13 3.14 -1.97 -1.99
N ILE A 14 4.14 -1.18 -2.37
CA ILE A 14 3.96 0.23 -2.76
C ILE A 14 4.14 0.35 -4.27
N LEU A 15 3.05 0.67 -4.98
CA LEU A 15 2.98 0.77 -6.44
C LEU A 15 2.70 2.20 -6.90
N GLY A 16 3.03 2.48 -8.16
CA GLY A 16 2.84 3.79 -8.77
C GLY A 16 3.94 4.14 -9.77
N ASP A 17 3.68 5.14 -10.62
CA ASP A 17 4.60 5.53 -11.69
C ASP A 17 5.99 5.96 -11.17
N SER A 18 7.00 5.87 -12.03
CA SER A 18 8.36 6.31 -11.71
C SER A 18 8.37 7.79 -11.28
N GLY A 19 9.05 8.09 -10.17
CA GLY A 19 9.24 9.46 -9.70
C GLY A 19 8.07 10.05 -8.89
N VAL A 20 6.98 9.32 -8.64
CA VAL A 20 5.87 9.80 -7.79
C VAL A 20 6.25 9.94 -6.31
N GLY A 21 7.34 9.27 -5.88
CA GLY A 21 7.93 9.41 -4.54
C GLY A 21 7.71 8.22 -3.60
N LYS A 22 7.49 7.01 -4.13
CA LYS A 22 7.34 5.75 -3.36
C LYS A 22 8.51 5.51 -2.40
N THR A 23 9.73 5.46 -2.93
CA THR A 23 10.98 5.35 -2.17
C THR A 23 11.16 6.44 -1.12
N SER A 24 10.76 7.68 -1.45
CA SER A 24 10.84 8.81 -0.53
C SER A 24 9.84 8.69 0.62
N LEU A 25 8.61 8.25 0.35
CA LEU A 25 7.60 7.99 1.39
C LEU A 25 8.05 6.86 2.32
N MET A 26 8.53 5.75 1.75
CA MET A 26 9.05 4.62 2.52
C MET A 26 10.22 5.06 3.42
N ASN A 27 11.22 5.74 2.86
CA ASN A 27 12.36 6.25 3.65
C ASN A 27 11.95 7.30 4.68
N GLN A 28 11.00 8.17 4.36
CA GLN A 28 10.52 9.17 5.32
C GLN A 28 9.77 8.51 6.48
N TYR A 29 8.99 7.46 6.21
CA TYR A 29 8.30 6.72 7.25
C TYR A 29 9.27 5.93 8.16
N VAL A 30 10.20 5.18 7.55
CA VAL A 30 11.11 4.27 8.28
C VAL A 30 12.28 5.02 8.91
N ASN A 31 13.00 5.80 8.10
CA ASN A 31 14.28 6.40 8.48
C ASN A 31 14.16 7.87 8.90
N LYS A 32 12.98 8.48 8.80
CA LYS A 32 12.75 9.93 9.03
C LYS A 32 13.71 10.79 8.21
N ARG A 33 13.98 10.35 6.97
CA ARG A 33 14.92 10.97 6.04
C ARG A 33 14.29 11.18 4.68
N PHE A 34 14.56 12.36 4.13
CA PHE A 34 14.25 12.72 2.76
C PHE A 34 15.53 13.14 2.01
N SER A 35 15.61 12.84 0.71
CA SER A 35 16.71 13.23 -0.17
C SER A 35 16.15 13.86 -1.44
N ASN A 36 16.70 15.02 -1.83
CA ASN A 36 16.39 15.66 -3.11
C ASN A 36 17.06 14.96 -4.30
N GLN A 37 18.06 14.09 -4.07
CA GLN A 37 18.70 13.36 -5.16
C GLN A 37 17.80 12.21 -5.60
N TYR A 38 17.23 12.34 -6.79
CA TYR A 38 16.52 11.25 -7.43
C TYR A 38 17.51 10.13 -7.79
N LYS A 39 17.25 8.94 -7.26
CA LYS A 39 17.87 7.68 -7.69
C LYS A 39 16.74 6.75 -8.11
N ALA A 40 16.78 6.28 -9.34
CA ALA A 40 15.79 5.30 -9.80
C ALA A 40 15.95 3.99 -9.03
N THR A 41 14.86 3.46 -8.49
CA THR A 41 14.82 2.13 -7.88
C THR A 41 15.05 1.08 -8.97
N ILE A 42 16.01 0.18 -8.74
CA ILE A 42 16.29 -0.95 -9.63
C ILE A 42 15.68 -2.19 -8.97
N GLY A 43 14.66 -2.78 -9.59
CA GLY A 43 13.96 -3.95 -9.05
C GLY A 43 13.01 -3.58 -7.91
N ALA A 44 13.15 -4.22 -6.76
CA ALA A 44 12.40 -3.92 -5.53
C ALA A 44 13.38 -3.73 -4.36
N ASP A 45 13.13 -2.71 -3.55
CA ASP A 45 13.85 -2.46 -2.29
C ASP A 45 12.92 -2.77 -1.11
N PHE A 46 13.51 -3.15 0.02
CA PHE A 46 12.77 -3.69 1.16
C PHE A 46 13.24 -3.05 2.46
N LEU A 47 12.30 -2.52 3.23
CA LEU A 47 12.53 -2.03 4.59
C LEU A 47 11.52 -2.63 5.56
N THR A 48 11.94 -2.86 6.80
CA THR A 48 11.05 -3.23 7.90
C THR A 48 10.87 -2.09 8.89
N LYS A 49 9.69 -2.02 9.50
CA LYS A 49 9.43 -1.14 10.64
C LYS A 49 8.43 -1.80 11.59
N GLU A 50 8.80 -1.85 12.87
CA GLU A 50 7.89 -2.23 13.93
C GLU A 50 6.92 -1.06 14.21
N VAL A 51 5.64 -1.37 14.34
CA VAL A 51 4.57 -0.40 14.60
C VAL A 51 3.59 -0.98 15.60
N MET A 52 3.10 -0.13 16.50
CA MET A 52 2.03 -0.48 17.44
C MET A 52 0.67 -0.19 16.78
N VAL A 53 -0.16 -1.21 16.64
CA VAL A 53 -1.52 -1.13 16.09
C VAL A 53 -2.47 -1.76 17.11
N ASP A 54 -3.39 -0.97 17.66
CA ASP A 54 -4.41 -1.43 18.63
C ASP A 54 -3.80 -2.33 19.75
N ASP A 55 -2.72 -1.83 20.38
CA ASP A 55 -1.91 -2.49 21.42
C ASP A 55 -1.15 -3.77 21.01
N ARG A 56 -1.07 -4.06 19.70
CA ARG A 56 -0.24 -5.15 19.15
C ARG A 56 0.98 -4.58 18.44
N LEU A 57 2.15 -5.11 18.79
CA LEU A 57 3.39 -4.84 18.08
C LEU A 57 3.44 -5.71 16.82
N VAL A 58 3.45 -5.08 15.65
CA VAL A 58 3.52 -5.77 14.35
C VAL A 58 4.71 -5.27 13.54
N THR A 59 5.27 -6.13 12.71
CA THR A 59 6.37 -5.78 11.80
C THR A 59 5.82 -5.53 10.40
N MET A 60 5.86 -4.28 9.93
CA MET A 60 5.58 -4.00 8.53
C MET A 60 6.78 -4.34 7.67
N GLN A 61 6.54 -5.08 6.59
CA GLN A 61 7.48 -5.43 5.53
C GLN A 61 7.13 -4.58 4.30
N LEU A 62 7.84 -3.47 4.11
CA LEU A 62 7.55 -2.49 3.07
C LEU A 62 8.37 -2.80 1.83
N TRP A 63 7.68 -3.08 0.72
CA TRP A 63 8.29 -3.35 -0.58
C TRP A 63 8.10 -2.14 -1.48
N ASP A 64 9.19 -1.41 -1.74
CA ASP A 64 9.25 -0.35 -2.73
C ASP A 64 9.58 -0.96 -4.09
N THR A 65 8.66 -0.89 -5.04
CA THR A 65 8.92 -1.32 -6.40
C THR A 65 9.59 -0.20 -7.20
N ALA A 66 10.23 -0.55 -8.31
CA ALA A 66 10.49 0.41 -9.38
C ALA A 66 9.18 1.12 -9.81
N GLY A 67 9.19 2.08 -10.74
CA GLY A 67 7.93 2.61 -11.30
C GLY A 67 7.78 2.32 -12.79
N GLN A 68 8.54 1.33 -13.26
CA GLN A 68 8.71 0.91 -14.65
C GLN A 68 8.44 -0.59 -14.85
N GLU A 69 8.08 -1.29 -13.78
CA GLU A 69 7.89 -2.74 -13.63
C GLU A 69 6.67 -3.29 -14.36
N ARG A 70 5.89 -2.43 -15.04
CA ARG A 70 4.86 -2.79 -16.04
C ARG A 70 5.33 -3.85 -17.05
N PHE A 71 6.63 -4.16 -17.11
CA PHE A 71 7.26 -5.09 -18.06
C PHE A 71 8.24 -6.12 -17.45
N GLN A 72 8.34 -6.32 -16.13
CA GLN A 72 9.32 -7.28 -15.57
C GLN A 72 8.71 -8.46 -14.80
N SER A 73 9.07 -9.66 -15.24
CA SER A 73 8.72 -10.98 -14.69
C SER A 73 9.09 -11.21 -13.21
N LEU A 74 9.85 -10.32 -12.58
CA LEU A 74 10.13 -10.35 -11.14
C LEU A 74 8.93 -9.92 -10.28
N GLY A 75 7.95 -9.17 -10.82
CA GLY A 75 6.84 -8.59 -10.05
C GLY A 75 5.89 -9.62 -9.39
N VAL A 76 5.66 -10.77 -10.04
CA VAL A 76 4.66 -11.75 -9.58
C VAL A 76 5.00 -12.35 -8.22
N ALA A 77 6.30 -12.60 -7.95
CA ALA A 77 6.74 -13.17 -6.69
C ALA A 77 6.59 -12.21 -5.51
N PHE A 78 6.70 -10.89 -5.76
CA PHE A 78 6.59 -9.87 -4.72
C PHE A 78 5.14 -9.55 -4.36
N TYR A 79 4.19 -9.77 -5.28
CA TYR A 79 2.78 -9.39 -5.04
C TYR A 79 2.02 -10.47 -4.27
N ARG A 80 2.40 -11.75 -4.42
CA ARG A 80 1.75 -12.85 -3.72
C ARG A 80 2.02 -12.80 -2.22
N GLY A 81 0.96 -12.95 -1.43
CA GLY A 81 1.04 -12.89 0.03
C GLY A 81 1.16 -11.48 0.60
N ALA A 82 0.97 -10.45 -0.24
CA ALA A 82 0.77 -9.08 0.23
C ALA A 82 -0.49 -9.00 1.10
N ASP A 83 -0.38 -8.28 2.20
CA ASP A 83 -1.47 -8.03 3.15
C ASP A 83 -2.11 -6.65 2.94
N CYS A 84 -1.44 -5.75 2.21
CA CYS A 84 -1.99 -4.45 1.78
C CYS A 84 -1.23 -3.93 0.55
N CYS A 85 -1.92 -3.17 -0.30
CA CYS A 85 -1.33 -2.46 -1.43
C CYS A 85 -1.49 -0.95 -1.27
N VAL A 86 -0.42 -0.20 -1.51
CA VAL A 86 -0.40 1.25 -1.49
C VAL A 86 -0.23 1.76 -2.90
N LEU A 87 -1.18 2.56 -3.36
CA LEU A 87 -1.18 3.17 -4.68
C LEU A 87 -0.76 4.64 -4.57
N VAL A 88 0.38 4.98 -5.15
CA VAL A 88 0.98 6.32 -5.03
C VAL A 88 0.93 7.05 -6.37
N TYR A 89 0.51 8.30 -6.34
CA TYR A 89 0.62 9.22 -7.48
C TYR A 89 1.17 10.58 -7.04
N ASP A 90 1.57 11.40 -8.00
CA ASP A 90 2.00 12.79 -7.77
C ASP A 90 0.84 13.74 -8.06
N VAL A 91 0.43 14.56 -7.09
CA VAL A 91 -0.70 15.51 -7.28
C VAL A 91 -0.46 16.53 -8.39
N ASN A 92 0.79 16.67 -8.82
CA ASN A 92 1.25 17.58 -9.87
C ASN A 92 1.38 16.89 -11.24
N SER A 93 0.95 15.63 -11.36
CA SER A 93 0.98 14.86 -12.60
C SER A 93 -0.33 14.09 -12.79
N ALA A 94 -1.21 14.65 -13.62
CA ALA A 94 -2.48 14.00 -13.97
C ALA A 94 -2.29 12.59 -14.55
N LYS A 95 -1.24 12.40 -15.36
CA LYS A 95 -0.87 11.11 -15.93
C LYS A 95 -0.60 10.05 -14.86
N SER A 96 0.09 10.41 -13.77
CA SER A 96 0.40 9.45 -12.69
C SER A 96 -0.85 9.03 -11.91
N PHE A 97 -1.89 9.86 -11.90
CA PHE A 97 -3.18 9.52 -11.31
C PHE A 97 -4.00 8.62 -12.24
N GLU A 98 -3.98 8.90 -13.55
CA GLU A 98 -4.69 8.10 -14.55
C GLU A 98 -4.16 6.66 -14.65
N THR A 99 -2.90 6.41 -14.32
CA THR A 99 -2.32 5.06 -14.32
C THR A 99 -2.67 4.24 -13.08
N LEU A 100 -3.34 4.82 -12.06
CA LEU A 100 -3.71 4.08 -10.85
C LEU A 100 -4.66 2.91 -11.12
N ASP A 101 -5.56 3.04 -12.10
CA ASP A 101 -6.42 1.93 -12.54
C ASP A 101 -5.57 0.75 -13.03
N SER A 102 -4.57 1.01 -13.87
CA SER A 102 -3.66 -0.03 -14.36
C SER A 102 -2.84 -0.67 -13.23
N TRP A 103 -2.34 0.12 -12.28
CA TRP A 103 -1.59 -0.40 -11.14
C TRP A 103 -2.44 -1.28 -10.23
N ARG A 104 -3.69 -0.88 -9.97
CA ARG A 104 -4.64 -1.68 -9.19
C ARG A 104 -4.97 -2.99 -9.89
N ASP A 105 -5.32 -2.92 -11.17
CA ASP A 105 -5.74 -4.11 -11.94
C ASP A 105 -4.57 -5.09 -12.09
N GLU A 106 -3.36 -4.58 -12.36
CA GLU A 106 -2.14 -5.40 -12.39
C GLU A 106 -1.89 -6.09 -11.04
N PHE A 107 -2.00 -5.35 -9.94
CA PHE A 107 -1.85 -5.95 -8.61
C PHE A 107 -2.84 -7.09 -8.39
N LEU A 108 -4.13 -6.86 -8.67
CA LEU A 108 -5.17 -7.87 -8.46
C LEU A 108 -4.94 -9.13 -9.31
N ILE A 109 -4.48 -8.98 -10.55
CA ILE A 109 -4.14 -10.09 -11.44
C ILE A 109 -2.96 -10.90 -10.91
N GLN A 110 -1.88 -10.22 -10.49
CA GLN A 110 -0.61 -10.88 -10.15
C GLN A 110 -0.60 -11.42 -8.71
N ALA A 111 -1.12 -10.65 -7.75
CA ALA A 111 -1.27 -11.06 -6.36
C ALA A 111 -2.32 -12.17 -6.21
N SER A 112 -3.37 -12.12 -7.06
CA SER A 112 -4.52 -13.02 -7.01
C SER A 112 -5.04 -13.22 -5.57
N PRO A 113 -5.37 -12.12 -4.85
CA PRO A 113 -5.84 -12.21 -3.48
C PRO A 113 -7.15 -13.02 -3.44
N ARG A 114 -7.40 -13.69 -2.31
CA ARG A 114 -8.57 -14.53 -2.12
C ARG A 114 -9.88 -13.78 -2.37
N ASP A 115 -9.96 -12.55 -1.84
CA ASP A 115 -11.14 -11.67 -1.94
C ASP A 115 -10.71 -10.32 -2.56
N PRO A 116 -10.69 -10.21 -3.90
CA PRO A 116 -10.21 -9.01 -4.61
C PRO A 116 -11.00 -7.73 -4.32
N GLU A 117 -12.30 -7.85 -4.04
CA GLU A 117 -13.20 -6.72 -3.79
C GLU A 117 -12.99 -6.07 -2.42
N THR A 118 -12.51 -6.84 -1.45
CA THR A 118 -12.26 -6.37 -0.07
C THR A 118 -10.78 -6.25 0.24
N PHE A 119 -9.89 -6.64 -0.67
CA PHE A 119 -8.46 -6.53 -0.48
C PHE A 119 -8.05 -5.10 -0.10
N PRO A 120 -7.26 -4.91 0.97
CA PRO A 120 -6.96 -3.57 1.47
C PRO A 120 -6.01 -2.82 0.53
N PHE A 121 -6.54 -1.74 -0.04
CA PHE A 121 -5.77 -0.71 -0.73
C PHE A 121 -5.72 0.57 0.13
N VAL A 122 -4.70 1.40 -0.09
CA VAL A 122 -4.64 2.79 0.37
C VAL A 122 -4.06 3.66 -0.75
N VAL A 123 -4.65 4.82 -1.02
CA VAL A 123 -4.16 5.75 -2.05
C VAL A 123 -3.43 6.93 -1.40
N LEU A 124 -2.23 7.23 -1.89
CA LEU A 124 -1.43 8.38 -1.48
C LEU A 124 -1.25 9.37 -2.64
N GLY A 125 -1.85 10.55 -2.51
CA GLY A 125 -1.57 11.71 -3.36
C GLY A 125 -0.36 12.47 -2.82
N ASN A 126 0.82 12.19 -3.36
CA ASN A 126 2.07 12.70 -2.84
C ASN A 126 2.48 14.05 -3.47
N LYS A 127 3.43 14.72 -2.80
CA LYS A 127 4.05 16.00 -3.21
C LYS A 127 3.12 17.21 -3.13
N ILE A 128 2.31 17.26 -2.08
CA ILE A 128 1.46 18.43 -1.78
C ILE A 128 2.24 19.66 -1.30
N ASP A 129 3.55 19.54 -1.09
CA ASP A 129 4.43 20.63 -0.67
C ASP A 129 4.76 21.64 -1.79
N VAL A 130 4.32 21.40 -3.02
CA VAL A 130 4.51 22.36 -4.11
C VAL A 130 3.35 23.37 -4.16
N GLU A 131 3.58 24.49 -4.84
CA GLU A 131 2.57 25.53 -5.01
C GLU A 131 1.27 25.00 -5.65
N GLU A 132 0.12 25.44 -5.14
CA GLU A 132 -1.21 24.97 -5.55
C GLU A 132 -1.50 25.18 -7.05
N ASN A 133 -0.88 26.17 -7.69
CA ASN A 133 -0.99 26.41 -9.14
C ASN A 133 -0.33 25.32 -10.01
N LYS A 134 0.57 24.50 -9.45
CA LYS A 134 1.22 23.37 -10.13
C LYS A 134 0.44 22.07 -9.97
N ARG A 135 -0.55 22.03 -9.07
CA ARG A 135 -1.43 20.89 -8.84
C ARG A 135 -2.25 20.60 -10.10
N GLN A 136 -2.27 19.36 -10.53
CA GLN A 136 -3.04 18.88 -11.68
C GLN A 136 -4.20 17.96 -11.28
N VAL A 137 -4.18 17.44 -10.06
CA VAL A 137 -5.21 16.55 -9.52
C VAL A 137 -5.78 17.16 -8.26
N SER A 138 -7.07 17.52 -8.30
CA SER A 138 -7.78 18.02 -7.14
C SER A 138 -8.06 16.89 -6.15
N GLN A 139 -8.06 17.22 -4.87
CA GLN A 139 -8.41 16.29 -3.80
C GLN A 139 -9.78 15.63 -4.04
N LYS A 140 -10.77 16.40 -4.52
CA LYS A 140 -12.10 15.92 -4.86
C LYS A 140 -12.06 14.84 -5.95
N ARG A 141 -11.29 15.04 -7.02
CA ARG A 141 -11.15 14.04 -8.10
C ARG A 141 -10.59 12.72 -7.56
N ALA A 142 -9.55 12.80 -6.71
CA ALA A 142 -8.95 11.62 -6.11
C ALA A 142 -9.90 10.87 -5.16
N MET A 143 -10.60 11.60 -4.28
CA MET A 143 -11.60 11.02 -3.38
C MET A 143 -12.74 10.34 -4.13
N THR A 144 -13.27 10.95 -5.20
CA THR A 144 -14.33 10.34 -6.03
C THR A 144 -13.86 9.02 -6.66
N TRP A 145 -12.62 8.97 -7.15
CA TRP A 145 -12.04 7.71 -7.65
C TRP A 145 -11.97 6.65 -6.55
N CYS A 146 -11.44 7.00 -5.37
CA CYS A 146 -11.32 6.07 -4.25
C CYS A 146 -12.69 5.52 -3.78
N GLN A 147 -13.72 6.36 -3.75
CA GLN A 147 -15.10 5.97 -3.46
C GLN A 147 -15.63 4.95 -4.48
N SER A 148 -15.37 5.19 -5.77
CA SER A 148 -15.79 4.29 -6.85
C SER A 148 -15.11 2.91 -6.82
N LYS A 149 -14.01 2.76 -6.08
CA LYS A 149 -13.21 1.54 -5.96
C LYS A 149 -13.38 0.83 -4.61
N GLY A 150 -14.53 1.01 -3.95
CA GLY A 150 -14.84 0.36 -2.67
C GLY A 150 -14.48 1.21 -1.44
N ASN A 151 -14.54 2.54 -1.57
CA ASN A 151 -14.20 3.48 -0.48
C ASN A 151 -12.76 3.30 0.04
N ILE A 152 -11.81 3.17 -0.87
CA ILE A 152 -10.38 3.05 -0.54
C ILE A 152 -9.94 4.27 0.30
N PRO A 153 -9.26 4.08 1.45
CA PRO A 153 -8.70 5.19 2.22
C PRO A 153 -7.73 6.04 1.38
N TYR A 154 -7.83 7.36 1.53
CA TYR A 154 -7.05 8.32 0.74
C TYR A 154 -6.36 9.34 1.64
N PHE A 155 -5.09 9.58 1.38
CA PHE A 155 -4.28 10.60 2.06
C PHE A 155 -3.55 11.48 1.04
N GLU A 156 -3.54 12.77 1.30
CA GLU A 156 -2.59 13.69 0.67
C GLU A 156 -1.33 13.77 1.52
N THR A 157 -0.17 13.52 0.93
CA THR A 157 1.11 13.38 1.65
C THR A 157 2.21 14.27 1.07
N SER A 158 3.18 14.61 1.93
CA SER A 158 4.48 15.09 1.47
C SER A 158 5.59 14.28 2.15
N ALA A 159 6.30 13.47 1.37
CA ALA A 159 7.53 12.82 1.85
C ALA A 159 8.61 13.85 2.25
N LYS A 160 8.63 15.00 1.57
CA LYS A 160 9.62 16.06 1.79
C LYS A 160 9.40 16.78 3.13
N GLU A 161 8.16 17.19 3.39
CA GLU A 161 7.78 17.97 4.57
C GLU A 161 7.19 17.08 5.69
N ALA A 162 7.27 15.75 5.55
CA ALA A 162 6.71 14.76 6.48
C ALA A 162 5.19 14.83 6.71
N ILE A 163 4.42 15.45 5.81
CA ILE A 163 2.99 15.67 6.00
C ILE A 163 2.22 14.37 5.75
N ASN A 164 1.37 13.99 6.72
CA ASN A 164 0.48 12.82 6.71
C ASN A 164 1.15 11.45 6.49
N VAL A 165 2.48 11.37 6.49
CA VAL A 165 3.21 10.12 6.24
C VAL A 165 2.93 9.11 7.36
N GLU A 166 3.02 9.50 8.63
CA GLU A 166 2.77 8.56 9.73
C GLU A 166 1.31 8.08 9.77
N GLN A 167 0.36 9.01 9.58
CA GLN A 167 -1.07 8.72 9.59
C GLN A 167 -1.48 7.75 8.48
N ALA A 168 -0.92 7.94 7.27
CA ALA A 168 -1.14 7.04 6.15
C ALA A 168 -0.63 5.63 6.45
N PHE A 169 0.63 5.50 6.91
CA PHE A 169 1.21 4.19 7.21
C PHE A 169 0.59 3.50 8.44
N GLN A 170 0.08 4.25 9.42
CA GLN A 170 -0.71 3.69 10.51
C GLN A 170 -2.02 3.06 10.00
N THR A 171 -2.69 3.72 9.06
CA THR A 171 -3.90 3.19 8.43
C THR A 171 -3.61 1.95 7.59
N ILE A 172 -2.50 1.96 6.85
CA ILE A 172 -2.00 0.79 6.10
C ILE A 172 -1.76 -0.40 7.04
N ALA A 173 -1.06 -0.18 8.16
CA ALA A 173 -0.78 -1.22 9.15
C ALA A 173 -2.07 -1.81 9.76
N LYS A 174 -3.02 -0.94 10.09
CA LYS A 174 -4.32 -1.35 10.63
C LYS A 174 -5.13 -2.19 9.63
N ASN A 175 -5.17 -1.77 8.37
CA ASN A 175 -5.90 -2.52 7.34
C ASN A 175 -5.24 -3.87 7.03
N ALA A 176 -3.90 -3.93 7.01
CA ALA A 176 -3.17 -5.18 6.83
C ALA A 176 -3.43 -6.20 7.95
N LEU A 177 -3.52 -5.73 9.21
CA LEU A 177 -3.86 -6.55 10.36
C LEU A 177 -5.31 -7.07 10.32
N ALA A 178 -6.27 -6.20 9.98
CA ALA A 178 -7.69 -6.57 9.94
C ALA A 178 -8.00 -7.66 8.90
N GLN A 179 -7.30 -7.64 7.76
CA GLN A 179 -7.44 -8.65 6.72
C GLN A 179 -7.10 -10.07 7.21
N GLU A 180 -6.11 -10.20 8.10
CA GLU A 180 -5.74 -11.50 8.67
C GLU A 180 -6.84 -12.03 9.60
N GLU A 181 -7.37 -11.18 10.48
CA GLU A 181 -8.40 -11.58 11.45
C GLU A 181 -9.65 -12.11 10.74
N GLU A 182 -10.06 -11.50 9.61
CA GLU A 182 -11.15 -12.01 8.79
C GLU A 182 -10.83 -13.39 8.20
N ILE A 183 -9.64 -13.57 7.59
CA ILE A 183 -9.23 -14.85 6.99
C ILE A 183 -9.21 -15.97 8.04
N GLU A 184 -8.69 -15.70 9.25
CA GLU A 184 -8.65 -16.67 10.34
C GLU A 184 -10.05 -17.08 10.80
N LEU A 185 -10.96 -16.12 10.98
CA LEU A 185 -12.36 -16.40 11.36
C LEU A 185 -13.06 -17.29 10.33
N TYR A 186 -12.87 -17.01 9.03
CA TYR A 186 -13.41 -17.85 7.96
C TYR A 186 -12.83 -19.27 7.98
N VAL A 187 -11.52 -19.44 8.20
CA VAL A 187 -10.89 -20.77 8.29
C VAL A 187 -11.40 -21.54 9.51
N ALA A 188 -11.50 -20.90 10.67
CA ALA A 188 -12.02 -21.52 11.89
C ALA A 188 -13.48 -22.00 11.70
N GLN A 189 -14.32 -21.20 11.05
CA GLN A 189 -15.72 -21.57 10.76
C GLN A 189 -15.83 -22.71 9.72
N GLY A 190 -15.06 -22.66 8.63
CA GLY A 190 -15.08 -23.69 7.59
C GLY A 190 -14.47 -25.05 7.99
N THR A 191 -13.65 -25.07 9.06
CA THR A 191 -13.12 -26.33 9.62
C THR A 191 -14.14 -27.01 10.54
N THR A 192 -15.02 -26.23 11.17
CA THR A 192 -16.07 -26.75 12.06
C THR A 192 -17.18 -27.43 11.27
N SER A 193 -17.52 -26.93 10.08
CA SER A 193 -18.56 -27.51 9.21
C SER A 193 -18.14 -28.79 8.47
N ARG A 194 -16.89 -29.26 8.60
CA ARG A 194 -16.40 -30.50 7.95
C ARG A 194 -16.26 -31.68 8.91
N LEU A 195 -16.60 -31.50 10.19
CA LEU A 195 -16.56 -32.55 11.21
C LEU A 195 -17.95 -33.12 11.55
N ASP A 196 -19.01 -32.59 10.92
CA ASP A 196 -20.40 -32.98 11.14
C ASP A 196 -21.03 -33.76 9.97
N ASP A 197 -20.22 -34.23 9.00
CA ASP A 197 -20.64 -35.13 7.91
C ASP A 197 -19.92 -36.49 7.97
#